data_AF-A0A376W9P6-F1
#
_entry.id   AF-A0A376W9P6-F1
#
_cell.length_a   1.000
_cell.length_b   1.000
_cell.length_c   1.000
_cell.angle_alpha   90.00
_cell.angle_beta   90.00
_cell.angle_gamma   90.00
#
_symmetry.space_group_name_H-M   'P 1'
#
loop_
_entity.id
_entity.type
_entity.pdbx_description
1 polymer ?
#
loop_
_entity_poly.entity_id
_entity_poly.type
_entity_poly.pdbx_seq_one_letter_code
_entity_poly.pdbx_strand_id
1 'polypeptide(L)'
;MTQPMPGKPAEDAENELDIRGLFRTLWAGKLWIIGMGLAFALIALAYTFFARQEWSSTAITDRPTVNMLGGYYSQQQFLRNLDVRSNMASADQPSVMDEAYKEFVMQLASWDTRREFWLQTDYYKQRMVGNSKADAALLDEMINNIVFIPGDFTRAVNDSVKLIAETAPDANNLLRQYVAFASQRAASHLNDELKGAWAARTIQMKAQVKRQEEVAKAIYDRRMNSIEQALKIAEQHNISRSATDVPAEELT
;
A
#
# COMPACT_ATOMS: atom_id res chain seq x y z
N MET A 1 -76.88 -36.45 -48.53
CA MET A 1 -75.72 -37.34 -48.76
C MET A 1 -74.51 -36.48 -49.06
N THR A 2 -73.35 -36.88 -48.52
CA THR A 2 -71.97 -36.47 -48.88
C THR A 2 -71.47 -35.04 -48.60
N GLN A 3 -70.61 -34.94 -47.58
CA GLN A 3 -69.43 -34.04 -47.43
C GLN A 3 -68.47 -34.13 -48.66
N PRO A 4 -67.45 -33.24 -48.89
CA PRO A 4 -66.53 -32.66 -47.88
C PRO A 4 -65.89 -31.25 -48.10
N MET A 5 -65.26 -30.77 -47.01
CA MET A 5 -64.10 -29.87 -46.84
C MET A 5 -64.19 -28.37 -47.22
N PRO A 6 -64.10 -27.44 -46.23
CA PRO A 6 -63.60 -26.09 -46.46
C PRO A 6 -62.06 -26.11 -46.48
N GLY A 7 -61.50 -25.80 -47.64
CA GLY A 7 -60.08 -25.42 -47.75
C GLY A 7 -59.94 -23.91 -47.63
N LYS A 8 -59.21 -23.45 -46.61
CA LYS A 8 -58.46 -22.17 -46.54
C LYS A 8 -57.92 -21.95 -45.11
N PRO A 9 -56.83 -21.21 -44.94
CA PRO A 9 -55.50 -21.38 -45.53
C PRO A 9 -54.42 -21.40 -44.43
N ALA A 10 -53.17 -21.55 -44.85
CA ALA A 10 -51.97 -21.55 -44.01
C ALA A 10 -51.89 -20.33 -43.06
N GLU A 11 -51.80 -20.61 -41.75
CA GLU A 11 -51.21 -19.71 -40.75
C GLU A 11 -49.68 -19.74 -40.89
N ASP A 12 -49.14 -19.31 -42.03
CA ASP A 12 -47.68 -19.23 -42.23
C ASP A 12 -47.36 -18.07 -43.21
N ALA A 13 -47.77 -16.84 -42.91
CA ALA A 13 -47.38 -15.66 -43.71
C ALA A 13 -47.46 -14.29 -43.01
N GLU A 14 -47.64 -14.21 -41.69
CA GLU A 14 -47.76 -12.91 -40.99
C GLU A 14 -46.50 -12.48 -40.21
N ASN A 15 -45.40 -13.24 -40.33
CA ASN A 15 -44.14 -12.89 -39.67
C ASN A 15 -42.93 -12.94 -40.61
N GLU A 16 -43.13 -12.61 -41.89
CA GLU A 16 -42.02 -12.13 -42.70
C GLU A 16 -41.81 -10.66 -42.32
N LEU A 17 -40.65 -10.33 -41.73
CA LEU A 17 -40.20 -8.95 -41.59
C LEU A 17 -40.24 -8.28 -42.97
N ASP A 18 -41.28 -7.47 -43.22
CA ASP A 18 -41.44 -6.73 -44.48
C ASP A 18 -40.44 -5.55 -44.52
N ILE A 19 -39.19 -5.88 -44.79
CA ILE A 19 -38.06 -4.96 -44.90
C ILE A 19 -38.32 -3.91 -45.99
N ARG A 20 -39.07 -4.26 -47.05
CA ARG A 20 -39.41 -3.36 -48.16
C ARG A 20 -40.52 -2.38 -47.76
N GLY A 21 -41.51 -2.82 -46.99
CA GLY A 21 -42.51 -1.97 -46.37
C GLY A 21 -41.89 -0.93 -45.43
N LEU A 22 -40.96 -1.36 -44.56
CA LEU A 22 -40.22 -0.48 -43.66
C LEU A 22 -39.40 0.58 -44.40
N PHE A 23 -38.75 0.22 -45.51
CA PHE A 23 -37.95 1.16 -46.28
C PHE A 23 -38.80 2.26 -46.96
N ARG A 24 -40.00 1.90 -47.43
CA ARG A 24 -40.95 2.86 -48.03
C ARG A 24 -41.52 3.82 -46.98
N THR A 25 -41.84 3.35 -45.78
CA THR A 25 -42.33 4.20 -44.68
C THR A 25 -41.23 5.13 -44.17
N LEU A 26 -39.99 4.65 -44.08
CA LEU A 26 -38.81 5.47 -43.74
C LEU A 26 -38.59 6.60 -44.77
N TRP A 27 -38.69 6.29 -46.06
CA TRP A 27 -38.48 7.27 -47.14
C TRP A 27 -39.59 8.32 -47.19
N ALA A 28 -40.85 7.92 -46.93
CA ALA A 28 -41.98 8.86 -46.82
C ALA A 28 -41.84 9.80 -45.61
N GLY A 29 -41.26 9.31 -44.50
CA GLY A 29 -41.02 10.06 -43.28
C GLY A 29 -39.71 10.87 -43.24
N LYS A 30 -38.95 10.98 -44.34
CA LYS A 30 -37.58 11.54 -44.33
C LYS A 30 -37.46 12.94 -43.68
N LEU A 31 -38.45 13.82 -43.88
CA LEU A 31 -38.45 15.16 -43.28
C LEU A 31 -38.68 15.11 -41.76
N TRP A 32 -39.52 14.19 -41.28
CA TRP A 32 -39.72 13.95 -39.85
C TRP A 32 -38.48 13.37 -39.19
N ILE A 33 -37.81 12.43 -39.86
CA ILE A 33 -36.56 11.83 -39.37
C ILE A 33 -35.45 12.87 -39.31
N ILE A 34 -35.30 13.70 -40.36
CA ILE A 34 -34.32 14.81 -40.39
C ILE A 34 -34.65 15.84 -39.31
N GLY A 35 -35.91 16.23 -39.14
CA GLY A 35 -36.34 17.21 -38.13
C GLY A 35 -36.09 16.72 -36.70
N MET A 36 -36.41 15.47 -36.40
CA MET A 36 -36.16 14.87 -35.09
C MET A 36 -34.65 14.67 -34.85
N GLY A 37 -33.90 14.23 -35.86
CA GLY A 37 -32.44 14.16 -35.82
C GLY A 37 -31.80 15.52 -35.53
N LEU A 38 -32.28 16.59 -36.17
CA LEU A 38 -31.81 17.95 -35.94
C LEU A 38 -32.16 18.45 -34.52
N ALA A 39 -33.37 18.16 -34.03
CA ALA A 39 -33.77 18.51 -32.67
C ALA A 39 -32.89 17.81 -31.62
N PHE A 40 -32.61 16.51 -31.79
CA PHE A 40 -31.69 15.77 -30.93
C PHE A 40 -30.25 16.30 -31.02
N ALA A 41 -29.79 16.67 -32.22
CA ALA A 41 -28.46 17.26 -32.40
C ALA A 41 -28.33 18.62 -31.69
N LEU A 42 -29.37 19.46 -31.73
CA LEU A 42 -29.40 20.74 -31.00
C LEU A 42 -29.42 20.55 -29.49
N ILE A 43 -30.19 19.58 -28.99
CA ILE A 43 -30.21 19.24 -27.56
C ILE A 43 -28.84 18.71 -27.11
N ALA A 44 -28.22 17.83 -27.90
CA ALA A 44 -26.89 17.30 -27.63
C ALA A 44 -25.84 18.40 -27.61
N LEU A 45 -25.87 19.32 -28.59
CA LEU A 45 -24.97 20.46 -28.65
C LEU A 45 -25.15 21.38 -27.44
N ALA A 46 -26.38 21.71 -27.06
CA ALA A 46 -26.64 22.49 -25.85
C ALA A 46 -26.07 21.78 -24.61
N TYR A 47 -26.27 20.47 -24.49
CA TYR A 47 -25.72 19.67 -23.39
C TYR A 47 -24.18 19.71 -23.34
N THR A 48 -23.49 19.70 -24.48
CA THR A 48 -22.01 19.78 -24.50
C THR A 48 -21.44 21.05 -23.86
N PHE A 49 -22.20 22.16 -23.83
CA PHE A 49 -21.77 23.39 -23.16
C PHE A 49 -22.00 23.39 -21.64
N PHE A 50 -22.93 22.57 -21.14
CA PHE A 50 -23.24 22.46 -19.70
C PHE A 50 -22.58 21.26 -19.03
N ALA A 51 -22.14 20.26 -19.79
CA ALA A 51 -21.43 19.11 -19.27
C ALA A 51 -20.11 19.55 -18.61
N ARG A 52 -19.92 19.17 -17.34
CA ARG A 52 -18.65 19.39 -16.64
C ARG A 52 -17.55 18.62 -17.36
N GLN A 53 -16.46 19.28 -17.68
CA GLN A 53 -15.29 18.61 -18.23
C GLN A 53 -14.58 17.86 -17.11
N GLU A 54 -14.36 16.57 -17.32
CA GLU A 54 -13.60 15.72 -16.39
C GLU A 54 -12.33 15.26 -17.08
N TRP A 55 -11.20 15.61 -16.48
CA TRP A 55 -9.88 15.19 -16.91
C TRP A 55 -9.31 14.25 -15.87
N SER A 56 -8.61 13.22 -16.35
CA SER A 56 -7.98 12.27 -15.44
C SER A 56 -6.50 12.10 -15.74
N SER A 57 -5.72 11.97 -14.69
CA SER A 57 -4.31 11.62 -14.75
C SER A 57 -4.13 10.25 -14.10
N THR A 58 -3.25 9.43 -14.67
CA THR A 58 -2.94 8.08 -14.17
C THR A 58 -1.45 7.95 -13.93
N ALA A 59 -1.06 7.38 -12.79
CA ALA A 59 0.31 7.02 -12.47
C ALA A 59 0.38 5.52 -12.19
N ILE A 60 1.44 4.89 -12.70
CA ILE A 60 1.78 3.50 -12.43
C ILE A 60 2.95 3.48 -11.46
N THR A 61 2.85 2.69 -10.40
CA THR A 61 3.86 2.65 -9.33
C THR A 61 4.48 1.26 -9.22
N ASP A 62 5.71 1.22 -8.71
CA ASP A 62 6.42 0.00 -8.35
C ASP A 62 7.37 0.30 -7.19
N ARG A 63 8.02 -0.74 -6.69
CA ARG A 63 8.92 -0.72 -5.53
C ARG A 63 10.01 0.35 -5.66
N PRO A 64 10.38 0.99 -4.54
CA PRO A 64 11.50 1.92 -4.52
C PRO A 64 12.82 1.18 -4.73
N THR A 65 13.82 1.91 -5.24
CA THR A 65 15.19 1.39 -5.31
C THR A 65 15.91 1.54 -3.97
N VAL A 66 17.01 0.78 -3.77
CA VAL A 66 17.88 0.90 -2.59
C VAL A 66 18.33 2.36 -2.37
N ASN A 67 18.66 3.07 -3.44
CA ASN A 67 19.12 4.45 -3.37
C ASN A 67 18.03 5.42 -2.87
N MET A 68 16.76 5.16 -3.22
CA MET A 68 15.63 5.99 -2.78
C MET A 68 15.35 5.81 -1.28
N LEU A 69 15.57 4.62 -0.72
CA LEU A 69 15.41 4.39 0.72
C LEU A 69 16.59 4.93 1.55
N GLY A 70 17.75 5.15 0.93
CA GLY A 70 18.91 5.77 1.57
C GLY A 70 19.27 5.16 2.92
N GLY A 71 19.33 6.00 3.96
CA GLY A 71 19.69 5.58 5.31
C GLY A 71 18.71 4.61 5.96
N TYR A 72 17.42 4.65 5.61
CA TYR A 72 16.39 3.76 6.15
C TYR A 72 16.71 2.30 5.85
N TYR A 73 17.11 2.01 4.61
CA TYR A 73 17.44 0.64 4.18
C TYR A 73 18.52 0.00 5.04
N SER A 74 19.64 0.70 5.24
CA SER A 74 20.78 0.17 6.00
C SER A 74 20.44 -0.11 7.46
N GLN A 75 19.65 0.75 8.09
CA GLN A 75 19.23 0.62 9.48
C GLN A 75 18.26 -0.55 9.67
N GLN A 76 17.29 -0.69 8.76
CA GLN A 76 16.34 -1.81 8.82
C GLN A 76 17.04 -3.16 8.58
N GLN A 77 17.99 -3.23 7.64
CA GLN A 77 18.80 -4.43 7.42
C GLN A 77 19.66 -4.77 8.64
N PHE A 78 20.25 -3.76 9.29
CA PHE A 78 21.01 -3.96 10.52
C PHE A 78 20.14 -4.58 11.63
N LEU A 79 18.94 -4.04 11.87
CA LEU A 79 18.01 -4.60 12.85
C LEU A 79 17.57 -6.02 12.52
N ARG A 80 17.23 -6.30 11.26
CA ARG A 80 16.87 -7.66 10.82
C ARG A 80 18.01 -8.65 11.03
N ASN A 81 19.24 -8.29 10.69
CA ASN A 81 20.41 -9.14 10.90
C ASN A 81 20.68 -9.41 12.39
N LEU A 82 20.40 -8.45 13.27
CA LEU A 82 20.46 -8.66 14.72
C LEU A 82 19.35 -9.58 15.21
N ASP A 83 18.15 -9.48 14.64
CA ASP A 83 17.01 -10.29 15.02
C ASP A 83 17.17 -11.76 14.61
N VAL A 84 17.55 -12.03 13.35
CA VAL A 84 17.82 -13.39 12.84
C VAL A 84 18.86 -14.11 13.68
N ARG A 85 19.94 -13.40 14.07
CA ARG A 85 20.98 -13.95 14.95
C ARG A 85 20.46 -14.27 16.35
N SER A 86 19.51 -13.50 16.88
CA SER A 86 18.94 -13.78 18.20
C SER A 86 17.82 -14.83 18.18
N ASN A 87 17.05 -14.92 17.11
CA ASN A 87 15.76 -15.62 17.10
C ASN A 87 15.67 -16.80 16.12
N MET A 88 16.75 -17.22 15.44
CA MET A 88 16.71 -18.28 14.41
C MET A 88 15.53 -18.08 13.43
N ALA A 89 15.24 -16.82 13.09
CA ALA A 89 14.11 -16.48 12.22
C ALA A 89 14.34 -17.01 10.80
N SER A 90 13.28 -17.53 10.19
CA SER A 90 13.27 -18.13 8.86
C SER A 90 13.83 -17.19 7.78
N ALA A 91 14.59 -17.74 6.84
CA ALA A 91 15.29 -17.02 5.77
C ALA A 91 14.38 -16.37 4.70
N ASP A 92 13.06 -16.50 4.82
CA ASP A 92 12.07 -16.13 3.81
C ASP A 92 11.37 -14.79 4.13
N GLN A 93 12.14 -13.79 4.60
CA GLN A 93 11.61 -12.47 4.90
C GLN A 93 11.46 -11.62 3.62
N PRO A 94 10.33 -10.91 3.45
CA PRO A 94 10.14 -10.00 2.32
C PRO A 94 11.21 -8.91 2.33
N SER A 95 11.64 -8.42 1.17
CA SER A 95 12.70 -7.40 1.14
C SER A 95 12.22 -6.10 1.80
N VAL A 96 13.17 -5.27 2.26
CA VAL A 96 12.83 -3.95 2.84
C VAL A 96 12.13 -3.06 1.80
N MET A 97 12.42 -3.25 0.51
CA MET A 97 11.72 -2.54 -0.57
C MET A 97 10.25 -2.98 -0.65
N ASP A 98 9.97 -4.28 -0.49
CA ASP A 98 8.61 -4.80 -0.50
C ASP A 98 7.79 -4.27 0.68
N GLU A 99 8.37 -4.23 1.87
CA GLU A 99 7.72 -3.65 3.05
C GLU A 99 7.47 -2.15 2.89
N ALA A 100 8.46 -1.41 2.41
CA ALA A 100 8.32 0.02 2.17
C ALA A 100 7.26 0.31 1.10
N TYR A 101 7.24 -0.47 0.03
CA TYR A 101 6.24 -0.36 -1.03
C TYR A 101 4.84 -0.76 -0.56
N LYS A 102 4.73 -1.79 0.27
CA LYS A 102 3.46 -2.21 0.87
C LYS A 102 2.86 -1.10 1.73
N GLU A 103 3.67 -0.43 2.55
CA GLU A 103 3.22 0.73 3.33
C GLU A 103 2.76 1.87 2.39
N PHE A 104 3.54 2.16 1.35
CA PHE A 104 3.15 3.16 0.35
C PHE A 104 1.80 2.84 -0.31
N VAL A 105 1.59 1.60 -0.76
CA VAL A 105 0.32 1.16 -1.36
C VAL A 105 -0.83 1.26 -0.36
N MET A 106 -0.60 0.89 0.90
CA MET A 106 -1.60 1.05 1.98
C MET A 106 -2.00 2.52 2.15
N GLN A 107 -1.02 3.43 2.19
CA GLN A 107 -1.30 4.87 2.28
C GLN A 107 -1.99 5.40 1.01
N LEU A 108 -1.60 4.92 -0.17
CA LEU A 108 -2.15 5.35 -1.46
C LEU A 108 -3.61 4.91 -1.65
N ALA A 109 -3.98 3.73 -1.14
CA ALA A 109 -5.33 3.19 -1.21
C ALA A 109 -6.24 3.64 -0.04
N SER A 110 -5.66 4.13 1.06
CA SER A 110 -6.40 4.51 2.26
C SER A 110 -7.43 5.62 1.98
N TRP A 111 -8.63 5.46 2.53
CA TRP A 111 -9.66 6.50 2.49
C TRP A 111 -9.21 7.74 3.27
N ASP A 112 -8.61 7.55 4.43
CA ASP A 112 -8.16 8.65 5.30
C ASP A 112 -7.06 9.48 4.64
N THR A 113 -6.12 8.84 3.94
CA THR A 113 -5.06 9.56 3.21
C THR A 113 -5.65 10.42 2.09
N ARG A 114 -6.63 9.92 1.33
CA ARG A 114 -7.35 10.70 0.31
C ARG A 114 -8.11 11.87 0.93
N ARG A 115 -8.82 11.61 2.04
CA ARG A 115 -9.58 12.62 2.77
C ARG A 115 -8.69 13.74 3.29
N GLU A 116 -7.62 13.38 4.00
CA GLU A 116 -6.67 14.35 4.54
C GLU A 116 -5.96 15.14 3.44
N PHE A 117 -5.62 14.47 2.33
CA PHE A 117 -5.06 15.14 1.16
C PHE A 117 -5.99 16.23 0.61
N TRP A 118 -7.28 15.95 0.45
CA TRP A 118 -8.22 16.95 -0.03
C TRP A 118 -8.39 18.10 0.95
N LEU A 119 -8.52 17.81 2.25
CA LEU A 119 -8.68 18.83 3.30
C LEU A 119 -7.52 19.83 3.36
N GLN A 120 -6.29 19.41 3.05
CA GLN A 120 -5.13 20.31 3.02
C GLN A 120 -4.95 21.05 1.69
N THR A 121 -5.58 20.59 0.60
CA THR A 121 -5.33 21.10 -0.74
C THR A 121 -6.18 22.34 -1.05
N ASP A 122 -5.55 23.37 -1.63
CA ASP A 122 -6.24 24.62 -1.99
C ASP A 122 -7.34 24.40 -3.03
N TYR A 123 -7.18 23.41 -3.91
CA TYR A 123 -8.19 22.99 -4.89
C TYR A 123 -9.55 22.66 -4.27
N TYR A 124 -9.56 21.94 -3.14
CA TYR A 124 -10.79 21.65 -2.39
C TYR A 124 -11.27 22.89 -1.62
N LYS A 125 -10.36 23.58 -0.92
CA LYS A 125 -10.71 24.74 -0.09
C LYS A 125 -11.37 25.87 -0.88
N GLN A 126 -10.94 26.12 -2.12
CA GLN A 126 -11.51 27.13 -3.00
C GLN A 126 -12.91 26.77 -3.52
N ARG A 127 -13.30 25.50 -3.47
CA ARG A 127 -14.61 25.00 -3.92
C ARG A 127 -15.62 24.83 -2.79
N MET A 128 -15.20 25.07 -1.54
CA MET A 128 -16.12 25.08 -0.41
C MET A 128 -17.07 26.28 -0.49
N VAL A 129 -18.34 26.05 -0.18
CA VAL A 129 -19.38 27.08 -0.17
C VAL A 129 -19.77 27.51 1.24
N GLY A 130 -19.13 26.94 2.27
CA GLY A 130 -19.42 27.21 3.69
C GLY A 130 -20.68 26.52 4.19
N ASN A 131 -21.26 25.61 3.40
CA ASN A 131 -22.38 24.78 3.80
C ASN A 131 -21.87 23.38 4.16
N SER A 132 -21.95 23.03 5.44
CA SER A 132 -21.42 21.77 5.95
C SER A 132 -21.90 20.52 5.22
N LYS A 133 -23.15 20.48 4.73
CA LYS A 133 -23.68 19.33 3.99
C LYS A 133 -23.12 19.29 2.56
N ALA A 134 -23.08 20.44 1.89
CA ALA A 134 -22.54 20.53 0.53
C ALA A 134 -21.03 20.28 0.50
N ASP A 135 -20.29 20.84 1.46
CA ASP A 135 -18.84 20.70 1.57
C ASP A 135 -18.43 19.25 1.91
N ALA A 136 -19.26 18.54 2.70
CA ALA A 136 -19.07 17.11 2.97
C ALA A 136 -19.37 16.24 1.75
N ALA A 137 -20.43 16.52 1.00
CA ALA A 137 -20.74 15.81 -0.25
C ALA A 137 -19.65 16.04 -1.30
N LEU A 138 -19.14 17.26 -1.42
CA LEU A 138 -18.02 17.59 -2.30
C LEU A 138 -16.75 16.83 -1.90
N LEU A 139 -16.45 16.75 -0.60
CA LEU A 139 -15.30 16.01 -0.11
C LEU A 139 -15.41 14.52 -0.44
N ASP A 140 -16.58 13.93 -0.22
CA ASP A 140 -16.85 12.52 -0.56
C ASP A 140 -16.68 12.26 -2.07
N GLU A 141 -17.22 13.13 -2.92
CA GLU A 141 -17.04 13.09 -4.38
C GLU A 141 -15.55 13.14 -4.76
N MET A 142 -14.79 14.08 -4.19
CA MET A 142 -13.35 14.21 -4.47
C MET A 142 -12.54 13.00 -3.98
N ILE A 143 -12.90 12.40 -2.84
CA ILE A 143 -12.24 11.18 -2.37
C ILE A 143 -12.47 10.04 -3.37
N ASN A 144 -13.69 9.91 -3.88
CA ASN A 144 -14.04 8.92 -4.91
C ASN A 144 -13.39 9.19 -6.27
N ASN A 145 -13.01 10.44 -6.55
CA ASN A 145 -12.23 10.81 -7.74
C ASN A 145 -10.77 10.33 -7.70
N ILE A 146 -10.29 9.85 -6.56
CA ILE A 146 -9.00 9.15 -6.44
C ILE A 146 -9.26 7.65 -6.35
N VAL A 147 -8.92 6.95 -7.45
CA VAL A 147 -9.14 5.51 -7.60
C VAL A 147 -7.81 4.79 -7.65
N PHE A 148 -7.55 3.96 -6.64
CA PHE A 148 -6.45 3.01 -6.66
C PHE A 148 -6.90 1.69 -7.30
N ILE A 149 -6.10 1.18 -8.21
CA ILE A 149 -6.32 -0.09 -8.90
C ILE A 149 -5.13 -1.00 -8.57
N PRO A 150 -5.33 -2.07 -7.76
CA PRO A 150 -4.27 -3.01 -7.46
C PRO A 150 -3.83 -3.74 -8.72
N GLY A 151 -2.52 -3.97 -8.83
CA GLY A 151 -1.91 -4.72 -9.91
C GLY A 151 -2.28 -6.20 -9.87
N ASP A 152 -2.23 -6.84 -11.04
CA ASP A 152 -2.26 -8.30 -11.20
C ASP A 152 -0.93 -8.75 -11.80
N PHE A 153 0.01 -9.12 -10.92
CA PHE A 153 1.36 -9.55 -11.30
C PHE A 153 1.35 -10.85 -12.12
N THR A 154 0.29 -11.66 -12.06
CA THR A 154 0.13 -12.85 -12.92
C THR A 154 -0.05 -12.44 -14.39
N ARG A 155 -0.63 -11.27 -14.62
CA ARG A 155 -0.88 -10.67 -15.94
C ARG A 155 0.09 -9.55 -16.29
N ALA A 156 1.18 -9.39 -15.52
CA ALA A 156 2.14 -8.28 -15.65
C ALA A 156 1.49 -6.88 -15.60
N VAL A 157 0.46 -6.72 -14.76
CA VAL A 157 -0.20 -5.44 -14.51
C VAL A 157 0.31 -4.87 -13.18
N ASN A 158 0.97 -3.71 -13.23
CA ASN A 158 1.42 -2.98 -12.05
C ASN A 158 0.27 -2.25 -11.34
N ASP A 159 0.51 -1.86 -10.09
CA ASP A 159 -0.42 -0.99 -9.37
C ASP A 159 -0.55 0.37 -10.06
N SER A 160 -1.75 0.92 -10.07
CA SER A 160 -1.98 2.24 -10.63
C SER A 160 -2.94 3.07 -9.79
N VAL A 161 -2.79 4.38 -9.88
CA VAL A 161 -3.68 5.34 -9.26
C VAL A 161 -4.13 6.35 -10.30
N LYS A 162 -5.45 6.58 -10.33
CA LYS A 162 -6.12 7.54 -11.19
C LYS A 162 -6.70 8.66 -10.33
N LEU A 163 -6.52 9.90 -10.76
CA LEU A 163 -7.17 11.07 -10.16
C LEU A 163 -7.97 11.82 -11.22
N ILE A 164 -9.21 12.17 -10.91
CA ILE A 164 -10.13 12.95 -11.76
C ILE A 164 -10.25 14.37 -11.21
N ALA A 165 -10.15 15.37 -12.10
CA ALA A 165 -10.29 16.79 -11.80
C ALA A 165 -10.95 17.53 -12.98
N GLU A 166 -11.28 18.81 -12.79
CA GLU A 166 -12.00 19.62 -13.79
C GLU A 166 -11.12 20.05 -14.98
N THR A 167 -9.80 20.06 -14.81
CA THR A 167 -8.85 20.49 -15.86
C THR A 167 -7.67 19.53 -15.98
N ALA A 168 -7.09 19.42 -17.18
CA ALA A 168 -5.92 18.57 -17.40
C ALA A 168 -4.70 18.98 -16.54
N PRO A 169 -4.36 20.28 -16.38
CA PRO A 169 -3.29 20.69 -15.49
C PRO A 169 -3.54 20.31 -14.02
N ASP A 170 -4.77 20.49 -13.54
CA ASP A 170 -5.13 20.14 -12.16
C ASP A 170 -5.01 18.64 -11.94
N ALA A 171 -5.54 17.81 -12.84
CA ALA A 171 -5.47 16.35 -12.72
C ALA A 171 -4.02 15.84 -12.59
N ASN A 172 -3.10 16.37 -13.40
CA ASN A 172 -1.69 16.00 -13.34
C ASN A 172 -0.99 16.54 -12.07
N ASN A 173 -1.21 17.81 -11.72
CA ASN A 173 -0.55 18.41 -10.54
C ASN A 173 -1.05 17.79 -9.23
N LEU A 174 -2.36 17.62 -9.10
CA LEU A 174 -2.99 17.00 -7.92
C LEU A 174 -2.54 15.55 -7.76
N LEU A 175 -2.44 14.78 -8.85
CA LEU A 175 -1.98 13.39 -8.77
C LEU A 175 -0.53 13.32 -8.27
N ARG A 176 0.36 14.18 -8.79
CA ARG A 176 1.76 14.25 -8.34
C ARG A 176 1.85 14.60 -6.87
N GLN A 177 1.07 15.59 -6.43
CA GLN A 177 1.01 15.99 -5.02
C GLN A 177 0.46 14.86 -4.14
N TYR A 178 -0.57 14.15 -4.60
CA TYR A 178 -1.17 13.04 -3.87
C TYR A 178 -0.18 11.87 -3.71
N VAL A 179 0.50 11.47 -4.79
CA VAL A 179 1.52 10.41 -4.74
C VAL A 179 2.66 10.81 -3.79
N ALA A 180 3.13 12.05 -3.85
CA ALA A 180 4.15 12.55 -2.93
C ALA A 180 3.66 12.58 -1.47
N PHE A 181 2.39 12.96 -1.25
CA PHE A 181 1.78 12.98 0.07
C PHE A 181 1.67 11.57 0.67
N ALA A 182 1.18 10.59 -0.10
CA ALA A 182 1.12 9.19 0.32
C ALA A 182 2.53 8.62 0.60
N SER A 183 3.51 8.96 -0.25
CA SER A 183 4.91 8.57 -0.06
C SER A 183 5.51 9.16 1.22
N GLN A 184 5.24 10.43 1.51
CA GLN A 184 5.73 11.08 2.73
C GLN A 184 5.12 10.45 3.99
N ARG A 185 3.81 10.15 3.97
CA ARG A 185 3.16 9.46 5.10
C ARG A 185 3.74 8.08 5.33
N ALA A 186 3.96 7.32 4.25
CA ALA A 186 4.58 6.00 4.33
C ALA A 186 6.00 6.10 4.91
N ALA A 187 6.82 7.03 4.41
CA ALA A 187 8.17 7.24 4.93
C ALA A 187 8.18 7.64 6.42
N SER A 188 7.25 8.52 6.84
CA SER A 188 7.09 8.89 8.25
C SER A 188 6.72 7.68 9.11
N HIS A 189 5.71 6.91 8.70
CA HIS A 189 5.27 5.70 9.41
C HIS A 189 6.39 4.67 9.56
N LEU A 190 7.10 4.37 8.47
CA LEU A 190 8.22 3.42 8.48
C LEU A 190 9.37 3.88 9.39
N ASN A 191 9.66 5.18 9.45
CA ASN A 191 10.67 5.72 10.34
C ASN A 191 10.25 5.66 11.82
N ASP A 192 8.97 5.87 12.11
CA ASP A 192 8.44 5.73 13.47
C ASP A 192 8.52 4.28 13.95
N GLU A 193 8.15 3.32 13.09
CA GLU A 193 8.31 1.89 13.33
C GLU A 193 9.79 1.52 13.55
N LEU A 194 10.69 2.04 12.71
CA LEU A 194 12.14 1.82 12.86
C LEU A 194 12.65 2.33 14.21
N LYS A 195 12.21 3.52 14.64
CA LYS A 195 12.56 4.10 15.93
C LYS A 195 12.07 3.24 17.09
N GLY A 196 10.83 2.74 16.99
CA GLY A 196 10.25 1.80 17.97
C GLY A 196 11.05 0.50 18.07
N ALA A 197 11.36 -0.12 16.92
CA ALA A 197 12.15 -1.33 16.84
C ALA A 197 13.57 -1.14 17.41
N TRP A 198 14.21 -0.01 17.11
CA TRP A 198 15.53 0.31 17.64
C TRP A 198 15.53 0.48 19.17
N ALA A 199 14.50 1.16 19.71
CA ALA A 199 14.35 1.34 21.15
C ALA A 199 14.12 -0.01 21.86
N ALA A 200 13.24 -0.84 21.32
CA ALA A 200 12.98 -2.19 21.82
C ALA A 200 14.27 -3.04 21.81
N ARG A 201 15.04 -3.00 20.70
CA ARG A 201 16.29 -3.75 20.60
C ARG A 201 17.35 -3.25 21.57
N THR A 202 17.42 -1.94 21.80
CA THR A 202 18.35 -1.34 22.77
C THR A 202 18.05 -1.82 24.18
N ILE A 203 16.77 -1.88 24.57
CA ILE A 203 16.34 -2.39 25.88
C ILE A 203 16.70 -3.88 26.00
N GLN A 204 16.41 -4.68 24.96
CA GLN A 204 16.75 -6.10 24.94
C GLN A 204 18.26 -6.33 25.13
N MET A 205 19.09 -5.58 24.39
CA MET A 205 20.55 -5.69 24.47
C MET A 205 21.07 -5.29 25.85
N LYS A 206 20.59 -4.18 26.43
CA LYS A 206 20.94 -3.76 27.80
C LYS A 206 20.60 -4.85 28.82
N ALA A 207 19.41 -5.44 28.71
CA ALA A 207 19.01 -6.52 29.60
C ALA A 207 19.89 -7.77 29.44
N GLN A 208 20.30 -8.10 28.21
CA GLN A 208 21.19 -9.23 27.95
C GLN A 208 22.61 -9.00 28.47
N VAL A 209 23.16 -7.79 28.31
CA VAL A 209 24.47 -7.41 28.88
C VAL A 209 24.41 -7.50 30.40
N LYS A 210 23.38 -6.91 31.03
CA LYS A 210 23.20 -6.99 32.49
C LYS A 210 23.12 -8.43 33.00
N ARG A 211 22.38 -9.31 32.31
CA ARG A 211 22.34 -10.74 32.68
C ARG A 211 23.71 -11.40 32.58
N GLN A 212 24.50 -11.08 31.54
CA GLN A 212 25.86 -11.62 31.40
C GLN A 212 26.80 -11.12 32.50
N GLU A 213 26.69 -9.84 32.89
CA GLU A 213 27.45 -9.27 34.00
C GLU A 213 27.13 -9.96 35.32
N GLU A 214 25.84 -10.18 35.63
CA GLU A 214 25.42 -10.89 36.83
C GLU A 214 25.90 -12.34 36.85
N VAL A 215 25.86 -13.04 35.69
CA VAL A 215 26.42 -14.40 35.57
C VAL A 215 27.93 -14.39 35.79
N ALA A 216 28.67 -13.45 35.19
CA ALA A 216 30.11 -13.32 35.35
C ALA A 216 30.48 -13.03 36.82
N LYS A 217 29.72 -12.16 37.48
CA LYS A 217 29.87 -11.87 38.92
C LYS A 217 29.61 -13.09 39.78
N ALA A 218 28.53 -13.84 39.52
CA ALA A 218 28.24 -15.06 40.26
C ALA A 218 29.32 -16.14 40.09
N ILE A 219 29.93 -16.25 38.89
CA ILE A 219 31.08 -17.13 38.65
C ILE A 219 32.32 -16.65 39.42
N TYR A 220 32.58 -15.34 39.41
CA TYR A 220 33.68 -14.74 40.17
C TYR A 220 33.53 -14.98 41.68
N ASP A 221 32.37 -14.70 42.25
CA ASP A 221 32.10 -14.87 43.69
C ASP A 221 32.23 -16.34 44.10
N ARG A 222 31.73 -17.26 43.26
CA ARG A 222 31.92 -18.71 43.47
C ARG A 222 33.39 -19.10 43.45
N ARG A 223 34.16 -18.57 42.50
CA ARG A 223 35.60 -18.84 42.40
C ARG A 223 36.35 -18.28 43.61
N MET A 224 36.03 -17.06 44.05
CA MET A 224 36.62 -16.46 45.24
C MET A 224 36.38 -17.33 46.48
N ASN A 225 35.13 -17.72 46.72
CA ASN A 225 34.80 -18.61 47.85
C ASN A 225 35.56 -19.94 47.78
N SER A 226 35.71 -20.54 46.59
CA SER A 226 36.49 -21.77 46.43
C SER A 226 37.97 -21.59 46.72
N ILE A 227 38.54 -20.43 46.36
CA ILE A 227 39.96 -20.09 46.63
C ILE A 227 40.16 -19.83 48.12
N GLU A 228 39.25 -19.11 48.79
CA GLU A 228 39.31 -18.87 50.24
C GLU A 228 39.23 -20.19 51.02
N GLN A 229 38.35 -21.11 50.61
CA GLN A 229 38.26 -22.44 51.22
C GLN A 229 39.55 -23.25 50.99
N ALA A 230 40.11 -23.22 49.78
CA ALA A 230 41.37 -23.89 49.47
C ALA A 230 42.55 -23.31 50.28
N LEU A 231 42.61 -21.99 50.44
CA LEU A 231 43.62 -21.31 51.24
C LEU A 231 43.53 -21.73 52.71
N LYS A 232 42.32 -21.74 53.29
CA LYS A 232 42.10 -22.18 54.67
C LYS A 232 42.55 -23.62 54.92
N ILE A 233 42.30 -24.51 53.96
CA ILE A 233 42.78 -25.91 54.02
C ILE A 233 44.32 -25.93 53.91
N ALA A 234 44.91 -25.19 52.98
CA ALA A 234 46.36 -25.11 52.82
C ALA A 234 47.07 -24.60 54.10
N GLU A 235 46.53 -23.57 54.75
CA GLU A 235 47.02 -23.04 56.01
C GLU A 235 46.94 -24.08 57.14
N GLN A 236 45.82 -24.81 57.25
CA GLN A 236 45.67 -25.90 58.24
C GLN A 236 46.70 -27.02 58.04
N HIS A 237 47.10 -27.27 56.79
CA HIS A 237 48.12 -28.25 56.43
C HIS A 237 49.54 -27.66 56.35
N ASN A 238 49.74 -26.41 56.79
CA ASN A 238 51.04 -25.72 56.81
C ASN A 238 51.73 -25.59 55.43
N ILE A 239 50.94 -25.60 54.35
CA ILE A 239 51.41 -25.46 52.98
C ILE A 239 51.62 -23.96 52.68
N SER A 240 52.87 -23.51 52.77
CA SER A 240 53.26 -22.10 52.67
C SER A 240 53.92 -21.70 51.34
N ARG A 241 54.10 -22.65 50.41
CA ARG A 241 54.67 -22.42 49.07
C ARG A 241 53.97 -23.28 48.03
N SER A 242 53.93 -22.83 46.77
CA SER A 242 53.38 -23.64 45.68
C SER A 242 54.15 -24.95 45.55
N ALA A 243 53.49 -26.07 45.84
CA ALA A 243 53.99 -27.39 45.53
C ALA A 243 53.59 -27.72 44.08
N THR A 244 54.31 -27.14 43.13
CA THR A 244 54.21 -27.53 41.72
C THR A 244 55.39 -28.44 41.41
N ASP A 245 55.12 -29.71 41.10
CA ASP A 245 56.12 -30.69 40.66
C ASP A 245 56.51 -30.52 39.17
N VAL A 246 55.99 -29.49 38.49
CA VAL A 246 56.32 -29.17 37.10
C VAL A 246 57.22 -27.93 37.06
N PRO A 247 58.48 -28.04 36.61
CA PRO A 247 59.36 -26.90 36.40
C PRO A 247 58.74 -25.92 35.39
N ALA A 248 58.95 -24.61 35.59
CA ALA A 248 58.43 -23.57 34.71
C ALA A 248 58.88 -23.67 33.24
N GLU A 249 59.84 -24.55 32.93
CA GLU A 249 60.39 -24.82 31.60
C GLU A 249 59.50 -25.75 30.74
N GLU A 250 58.51 -26.46 31.33
CA GLU A 250 57.60 -27.37 30.61
C GLU A 250 56.19 -26.80 30.37
N LEU A 251 55.96 -25.51 30.67
CA LEU A 251 54.65 -24.85 30.53
C LEU A 251 54.50 -23.98 29.27
N THR A 252 55.26 -24.27 28.19
CA THR A 252 55.07 -23.67 26.85
C THR A 252 54.11 -24.45 25.99
#